data_AF-A0A7X0QNC8-F1
#
_entry.id   AF-A0A7X0QNC8-F1
#
_cell.length_a   1.000
_cell.length_b   1.000
_cell.length_c   1.000
_cell.angle_alpha   90.00
_cell.angle_beta   90.00
_cell.angle_gamma   90.00
#
_symmetry.space_group_name_H-M   'P 1'
#
loop_
_entity.id
_entity.type
_entity.pdbx_description
1 polymer ?
#
loop_
_entity_poly.entity_id
_entity_poly.type
_entity_poly.pdbx_seq_one_letter_code
_entity_poly.pdbx_strand_id
1 'polypeptide(L)'
;MPPAPMRVIRAALVATALCLLAACAPQQAAPAATPLPADFACQAGAWRTATGAPFVLSPVDDGLRYRLLDGRTGRFETTGHALGDTIAATEGWREAGPPSATAVFGACRRGRMQVAFGAEPPSTATRMPQEIRDVRFRSNGIELRGRLVLPLPTRSPLPLAVLVHGSESWSAVDRQALQYLLPAQGVATFVYDKRGTGASQGSYTQDFEVLADDAVAAMAEARRMAGSKYSHAGFVGGSQAGWVAPLAASRGKAGYVVALYGLAESPLAEDREEVMSVLRARGHGDDVLRKARELTDASGEVMASGFTRGFDQLATVRARYAGEAWLDDVEGEFSGELLRIPAWLPQWLVRSMARGRDVGTPWHHDPLPVLASLQVPQLWVLAGDDREAPPANTLARLQELQAQQRPIDIVLYPGTDHGIHEFTEVDGERVDLRNPEGYHALLAGWIHDLQLPDVATAARISPRRGVAVPQE
;
A
#
# COMPACT_ATOMS: atom_id res chain seq x y z
N MET A 1 -35.57 20.83 57.70
CA MET A 1 -35.89 20.81 56.26
C MET A 1 -34.60 21.09 55.49
N PRO A 2 -34.34 20.37 54.39
CA PRO A 2 -33.63 19.08 54.34
C PRO A 2 -32.09 19.23 54.08
N PRO A 3 -31.30 18.17 54.28
CA PRO A 3 -29.90 18.11 53.84
C PRO A 3 -29.82 17.75 52.34
N ALA A 4 -28.97 18.45 51.58
CA ALA A 4 -28.66 18.06 50.19
C ALA A 4 -27.59 16.95 50.17
N PRO A 5 -27.71 15.93 49.29
CA PRO A 5 -26.95 14.70 49.40
C PRO A 5 -25.59 14.76 48.70
N MET A 6 -24.54 14.38 49.43
CA MET A 6 -23.28 13.88 48.87
C MET A 6 -23.56 12.59 48.08
N ARG A 7 -23.79 12.68 46.76
CA ARG A 7 -23.87 11.48 45.88
C ARG A 7 -23.83 11.81 44.38
N VAL A 8 -22.79 12.53 43.91
CA VAL A 8 -22.56 12.66 42.45
C VAL A 8 -21.09 12.46 42.03
N ILE A 9 -20.13 12.47 42.96
CA ILE A 9 -18.70 12.49 42.59
C ILE A 9 -18.16 11.14 42.08
N ARG A 10 -18.86 10.01 42.29
CA ARG A 10 -18.39 8.69 41.80
C ARG A 10 -18.87 8.29 40.39
N ALA A 11 -19.91 8.91 39.85
CA ALA A 11 -20.44 8.55 38.52
C ALA A 11 -19.69 9.27 37.37
N ALA A 12 -19.26 10.52 37.60
CA ALA A 12 -18.52 11.29 36.61
C ALA A 12 -17.09 10.75 36.37
N LEU A 13 -16.42 10.24 37.41
CA LEU A 13 -15.08 9.65 37.27
C LEU A 13 -15.05 8.30 36.54
N VAL A 14 -16.16 7.56 36.52
CA VAL A 14 -16.26 6.27 35.80
C VAL A 14 -16.64 6.48 34.33
N ALA A 15 -17.45 7.49 34.01
CA ALA A 15 -17.82 7.81 32.63
C ALA A 15 -16.64 8.40 31.82
N THR A 16 -15.78 9.23 32.44
CA THR A 16 -14.60 9.79 31.76
C THR A 16 -13.51 8.74 31.55
N ALA A 17 -13.40 7.75 32.45
CA ALA A 17 -12.47 6.62 32.31
C ALA A 17 -12.89 5.64 31.19
N LEU A 18 -14.19 5.45 30.94
CA LEU A 18 -14.68 4.60 29.84
C LEU A 18 -14.50 5.26 28.45
N CYS A 19 -14.63 6.59 28.33
CA CYS A 19 -14.36 7.27 27.06
C CYS A 19 -12.85 7.34 26.72
N LEU A 20 -11.98 7.41 27.74
CA LEU A 20 -10.52 7.37 27.54
C LEU A 20 -10.01 5.99 27.08
N LEU A 21 -10.69 4.89 27.46
CA LEU A 21 -10.35 3.55 26.99
C LEU A 21 -10.72 3.31 25.52
N ALA A 22 -11.66 4.07 24.96
CA ALA A 22 -12.04 3.96 23.55
C ALA A 22 -11.06 4.69 22.61
N ALA A 23 -10.52 5.84 23.04
CA ALA A 23 -9.50 6.60 22.30
C ALA A 23 -8.07 6.03 22.44
N CYS A 24 -7.89 5.09 23.36
CA CYS A 24 -6.62 4.42 23.68
C CYS A 24 -6.68 2.91 23.43
N ALA A 25 -7.78 2.42 22.84
CA ALA A 25 -7.81 1.06 22.36
C ALA A 25 -6.71 0.92 21.29
N PRO A 26 -5.94 -0.20 21.26
CA PRO A 26 -5.30 -0.56 19.99
C PRO A 26 -6.39 -0.43 18.93
N GLN A 27 -6.09 0.13 17.76
CA GLN A 27 -6.99 0.08 16.60
C GLN A 27 -7.67 -1.27 16.68
N GLN A 28 -8.96 -1.27 17.08
CA GLN A 28 -9.64 -2.54 17.31
C GLN A 28 -9.47 -3.22 15.97
N ALA A 29 -8.83 -4.40 15.97
CA ALA A 29 -8.74 -5.22 14.78
C ALA A 29 -10.14 -5.13 14.16
N ALA A 30 -10.23 -4.53 12.97
CA ALA A 30 -11.49 -4.19 12.35
C ALA A 30 -12.41 -5.42 12.54
N PRO A 31 -13.67 -5.23 12.98
CA PRO A 31 -14.55 -6.35 13.33
C PRO A 31 -14.38 -7.43 12.27
N ALA A 32 -13.95 -8.62 12.70
CA ALA A 32 -13.38 -9.63 11.80
C ALA A 32 -14.23 -9.72 10.55
N ALA A 33 -13.68 -9.22 9.43
CA ALA A 33 -14.40 -9.13 8.17
C ALA A 33 -15.05 -10.48 7.90
N THR A 34 -16.36 -10.50 7.58
CA THR A 34 -17.04 -11.72 7.20
C THR A 34 -16.21 -12.39 6.10
N PRO A 35 -15.65 -13.59 6.34
CA PRO A 35 -14.72 -14.18 5.40
C PRO A 35 -15.45 -14.49 4.09
N LEU A 36 -14.86 -14.06 2.96
CA LEU A 36 -15.34 -14.36 1.62
C LEU A 36 -15.70 -15.86 1.50
N PRO A 37 -16.96 -16.21 1.16
CA PRO A 37 -17.36 -17.61 1.07
C PRO A 37 -16.52 -18.36 0.04
N ALA A 38 -16.19 -19.64 0.32
CA ALA A 38 -15.27 -20.43 -0.51
C ALA A 38 -15.68 -20.50 -2.00
N ASP A 39 -16.99 -20.53 -2.27
CA ASP A 39 -17.57 -20.56 -3.61
C ASP A 39 -17.31 -19.27 -4.42
N PHE A 40 -17.11 -18.14 -3.73
CA PHE A 40 -16.67 -16.88 -4.34
C PHE A 40 -15.15 -16.72 -4.27
N ALA A 41 -14.49 -17.17 -3.20
CA ALA A 41 -13.03 -17.08 -3.05
C ALA A 41 -12.29 -17.76 -4.21
N CYS A 42 -12.81 -18.87 -4.72
CA CYS A 42 -12.22 -19.55 -5.87
C CYS A 42 -12.33 -18.75 -7.18
N GLN A 43 -13.13 -17.68 -7.25
CA GLN A 43 -13.23 -16.79 -8.42
C GLN A 43 -12.02 -15.87 -8.57
N ALA A 44 -11.19 -15.73 -7.53
CA ALA A 44 -9.94 -14.99 -7.59
C ALA A 44 -9.07 -15.43 -8.79
N GLY A 45 -8.45 -14.46 -9.45
CA GLY A 45 -7.58 -14.70 -10.60
C GLY A 45 -7.86 -13.78 -11.79
N ALA A 46 -7.20 -14.09 -12.91
CA ALA A 46 -7.38 -13.37 -14.17
C ALA A 46 -8.50 -14.00 -15.03
N TRP A 47 -9.27 -13.12 -15.66
CA TRP A 47 -10.42 -13.43 -16.49
C TRP A 47 -10.37 -12.62 -17.78
N ARG A 48 -11.09 -13.08 -18.79
CA ARG A 48 -11.18 -12.42 -20.10
C ARG A 48 -12.63 -12.34 -20.53
N THR A 49 -13.11 -11.16 -20.88
CA THR A 49 -14.44 -10.93 -21.44
C THR A 49 -14.59 -11.58 -22.82
N ALA A 50 -15.81 -11.64 -23.35
CA ALA A 50 -16.07 -12.16 -24.69
C ALA A 50 -15.36 -11.37 -25.80
N THR A 51 -15.11 -10.07 -25.58
CA THR A 51 -14.36 -9.19 -26.50
C THR A 51 -12.85 -9.40 -26.42
N GLY A 52 -12.39 -10.22 -25.48
CA GLY A 52 -10.97 -10.48 -25.28
C GLY A 52 -10.29 -9.55 -24.27
N ALA A 53 -11.01 -8.60 -23.67
CA ALA A 53 -10.45 -7.69 -22.68
C ALA A 53 -10.18 -8.43 -21.35
N PRO A 54 -8.96 -8.38 -20.80
CA PRO A 54 -8.64 -9.01 -19.53
C PRO A 54 -9.07 -8.14 -18.34
N PHE A 55 -9.43 -8.81 -17.25
CA PHE A 55 -9.65 -8.21 -15.93
C PHE A 55 -9.25 -9.19 -14.84
N VAL A 56 -9.12 -8.71 -13.61
CA VAL A 56 -8.83 -9.57 -12.46
C VAL A 56 -9.90 -9.43 -11.39
N LEU A 57 -10.08 -10.49 -10.61
CA LEU A 57 -10.82 -10.49 -9.36
C LEU A 57 -9.84 -10.80 -8.23
N SER A 58 -9.81 -9.95 -7.22
CA SER A 58 -9.06 -10.19 -5.98
C SER A 58 -10.01 -10.24 -4.79
N PRO A 59 -9.84 -11.20 -3.87
CA PRO A 59 -10.52 -11.20 -2.58
C PRO A 59 -10.30 -9.88 -1.84
N VAL A 60 -11.39 -9.34 -1.34
CA VAL A 60 -11.44 -8.28 -0.32
C VAL A 60 -12.47 -8.75 0.70
N ASP A 61 -12.35 -8.33 1.96
CA ASP A 61 -13.27 -8.64 3.08
C ASP A 61 -14.39 -9.64 2.78
N ASP A 62 -15.61 -9.18 2.49
CA ASP A 62 -16.79 -10.01 2.21
C ASP A 62 -17.10 -10.16 0.71
N GLY A 63 -16.14 -9.88 -0.16
CA GLY A 63 -16.40 -9.68 -1.58
C GLY A 63 -15.22 -9.88 -2.52
N LEU A 64 -15.45 -9.49 -3.78
CA LEU A 64 -14.45 -9.55 -4.82
C LEU A 64 -14.32 -8.18 -5.47
N ARG A 65 -13.10 -7.63 -5.46
CA ARG A 65 -12.81 -6.40 -6.18
C ARG A 65 -12.39 -6.74 -7.60
N TYR A 66 -13.12 -6.24 -8.59
CA TYR A 66 -12.70 -6.31 -9.98
C TYR A 66 -11.74 -5.17 -10.30
N ARG A 67 -10.76 -5.42 -11.16
CA ARG A 67 -9.91 -4.39 -11.76
C ARG A 67 -9.74 -4.67 -13.24
N LEU A 68 -10.11 -3.70 -14.07
CA LEU A 68 -9.88 -3.70 -15.51
C LEU A 68 -8.49 -3.11 -15.81
N LEU A 69 -7.90 -3.45 -16.96
CA LEU A 69 -6.59 -2.89 -17.34
C LEU A 69 -6.62 -1.38 -17.64
N ASP A 70 -7.80 -0.82 -17.94
CA ASP A 70 -7.99 0.63 -18.06
C ASP A 70 -8.04 1.35 -16.70
N GLY A 71 -7.96 0.61 -15.60
CA GLY A 71 -7.93 1.12 -14.24
C GLY A 71 -9.28 1.17 -13.54
N ARG A 72 -10.41 1.02 -14.26
CA ARG A 72 -11.74 0.92 -13.64
C ARG A 72 -11.78 -0.24 -12.65
N THR A 73 -12.35 0.01 -11.48
CA THR A 73 -12.48 -0.97 -10.40
C THR A 73 -13.79 -0.77 -9.65
N GLY A 74 -14.23 -1.81 -8.97
CA GLY A 74 -15.36 -1.79 -8.04
C GLY A 74 -15.40 -3.09 -7.23
N ARG A 75 -16.26 -3.14 -6.21
CA ARG A 75 -16.41 -4.30 -5.32
C ARG A 75 -17.77 -4.95 -5.51
N PHE A 76 -17.76 -6.25 -5.79
CA PHE A 76 -18.93 -7.12 -5.65
C PHE A 76 -19.01 -7.58 -4.21
N GLU A 77 -19.99 -7.09 -3.45
CA GLU A 77 -20.30 -7.60 -2.11
C GLU A 77 -21.01 -8.95 -2.25
N THR A 78 -20.49 -9.99 -1.61
CA THR A 78 -21.02 -11.36 -1.79
C THR A 78 -21.85 -11.86 -0.61
N THR A 79 -21.92 -11.07 0.47
CA THR A 79 -22.73 -11.37 1.66
C THR A 79 -24.19 -11.56 1.25
N GLY A 80 -24.76 -12.72 1.61
CA GLY A 80 -26.16 -13.04 1.33
C GLY A 80 -26.46 -13.46 -0.11
N HIS A 81 -25.46 -13.54 -1.00
CA HIS A 81 -25.62 -14.01 -2.38
C HIS A 81 -25.19 -15.46 -2.56
N ALA A 82 -25.83 -16.15 -3.51
CA ALA A 82 -25.43 -17.46 -4.00
C ALA A 82 -24.83 -17.38 -5.41
N LEU A 83 -24.11 -18.43 -5.82
CA LEU A 83 -23.71 -18.57 -7.23
C LEU A 83 -24.94 -18.61 -8.13
N GLY A 84 -24.93 -17.82 -9.20
CA GLY A 84 -26.08 -17.64 -10.09
C GLY A 84 -26.91 -16.40 -9.82
N ASP A 85 -26.73 -15.73 -8.67
CA ASP A 85 -27.32 -14.42 -8.42
C ASP A 85 -26.63 -13.34 -9.25
N THR A 86 -27.39 -12.31 -9.61
CA THR A 86 -26.82 -11.07 -10.19
C THR A 86 -26.38 -10.18 -9.05
N ILE A 87 -25.07 -9.90 -9.00
CA ILE A 87 -24.45 -9.03 -8.01
C ILE A 87 -24.00 -7.75 -8.71
N ALA A 88 -24.39 -6.60 -8.19
CA ALA A 88 -23.94 -5.29 -8.66
C ALA A 88 -22.70 -4.84 -7.88
N ALA A 89 -21.84 -4.06 -8.52
CA ALA A 89 -20.71 -3.39 -7.88
C ALA A 89 -20.82 -1.88 -8.03
N THR A 90 -20.45 -1.15 -6.99
CA THR A 90 -20.23 0.30 -7.04
C THR A 90 -18.83 0.61 -7.56
N GLU A 91 -18.67 1.80 -8.15
CA GLU A 91 -17.38 2.27 -8.65
C GLU A 91 -16.41 2.48 -7.48
N GLY A 92 -15.16 2.05 -7.66
CA GLY A 92 -14.09 2.33 -6.73
C GLY A 92 -14.38 1.81 -5.32
N TRP A 93 -14.23 2.70 -4.36
CA TRP A 93 -14.49 2.48 -2.94
C TRP A 93 -15.76 3.18 -2.48
N ARG A 94 -16.63 3.61 -3.39
CA ARG A 94 -17.92 4.17 -3.02
C ARG A 94 -18.80 3.12 -2.34
N GLU A 95 -19.38 3.48 -1.20
CA GLU A 95 -20.36 2.63 -0.50
C GLU A 95 -21.71 2.57 -1.22
N ALA A 96 -22.06 3.63 -1.96
CA ALA A 96 -23.32 3.75 -2.67
C ALA A 96 -23.15 4.48 -4.01
N GLY A 97 -24.08 4.25 -4.92
CA GLY A 97 -24.10 4.89 -6.25
C GLY A 97 -24.74 3.99 -7.31
N PRO A 98 -24.82 4.46 -8.56
CA PRO A 98 -25.25 3.61 -9.67
C PRO A 98 -24.28 2.41 -9.84
N PRO A 99 -24.77 1.25 -10.29
CA PRO A 99 -23.91 0.11 -10.60
C PRO A 99 -22.86 0.47 -11.65
N SER A 100 -21.61 0.23 -11.31
CA SER A 100 -20.45 0.34 -12.21
C SER A 100 -20.18 -0.97 -12.95
N ALA A 101 -20.64 -2.09 -12.40
CA ALA A 101 -20.57 -3.40 -13.01
C ALA A 101 -21.65 -4.34 -12.46
N THR A 102 -21.95 -5.41 -13.19
CA THR A 102 -22.72 -6.55 -12.69
C THR A 102 -22.00 -7.85 -13.00
N ALA A 103 -22.18 -8.86 -12.14
CA ALA A 103 -21.64 -10.20 -12.35
C ALA A 103 -22.66 -11.28 -11.95
N VAL A 104 -22.69 -12.37 -12.72
CA VAL A 104 -23.34 -13.63 -12.35
C VAL A 104 -22.26 -14.70 -12.27
N PHE A 105 -21.84 -15.03 -11.05
CA PHE A 105 -20.76 -15.97 -10.81
C PHE A 105 -21.22 -17.41 -11.07
N GLY A 106 -20.52 -18.11 -11.97
CA GLY A 106 -20.72 -19.54 -12.21
C GLY A 106 -19.84 -20.39 -11.30
N ALA A 107 -20.12 -21.70 -11.23
CA ALA A 107 -19.26 -22.63 -10.50
C ALA A 107 -17.80 -22.56 -10.98
N CYS A 108 -16.83 -22.44 -10.06
CA CYS A 108 -15.41 -22.23 -10.39
C CYS A 108 -14.84 -23.25 -11.37
N ARG A 109 -15.21 -24.53 -11.25
CA ARG A 109 -14.79 -25.60 -12.18
C ARG A 109 -15.18 -25.38 -13.64
N ARG A 110 -16.21 -24.56 -13.90
CA ARG A 110 -16.63 -24.21 -15.28
C ARG A 110 -15.76 -23.10 -15.87
N GLY A 111 -15.09 -22.30 -15.04
CA GLY A 111 -14.24 -21.19 -15.50
C GLY A 111 -14.99 -20.15 -16.32
N ARG A 112 -16.28 -19.92 -16.02
CA ARG A 112 -17.17 -19.01 -16.75
C ARG A 112 -18.07 -18.22 -15.79
N MET A 113 -18.31 -16.96 -16.13
CA MET A 113 -19.28 -16.08 -15.47
C MET A 113 -19.91 -15.12 -16.51
N GLN A 114 -21.03 -14.49 -16.18
CA GLN A 114 -21.50 -13.31 -16.93
C GLN A 114 -21.01 -12.05 -16.24
N VAL A 115 -20.57 -11.07 -17.01
CA VAL A 115 -20.17 -9.75 -16.51
C VAL A 115 -20.66 -8.64 -17.43
N ALA A 116 -20.97 -7.48 -16.87
CA ALA A 116 -21.17 -6.23 -17.58
C ALA A 116 -20.39 -5.13 -16.85
N PHE A 117 -19.68 -4.28 -17.58
CA PHE A 117 -18.94 -3.14 -17.02
C PHE A 117 -19.48 -1.84 -17.62
N GLY A 118 -19.81 -0.88 -16.77
CA GLY A 118 -20.49 0.36 -17.18
C GLY A 118 -21.80 0.08 -17.93
N ALA A 119 -21.95 0.71 -19.09
CA ALA A 119 -23.13 0.55 -19.96
C ALA A 119 -22.99 -0.61 -20.97
N GLU A 120 -21.91 -1.40 -20.91
CA GLU A 120 -21.73 -2.53 -21.83
C GLU A 120 -22.77 -3.62 -21.56
N PRO A 121 -23.30 -4.30 -22.61
CA PRO A 121 -24.21 -5.42 -22.41
C PRO A 121 -23.51 -6.58 -21.70
N PRO A 122 -24.23 -7.37 -20.87
CA PRO A 122 -23.67 -8.56 -20.25
C PRO A 122 -23.04 -9.51 -21.27
N SER A 123 -21.83 -9.98 -20.95
CA SER A 123 -21.07 -10.90 -21.78
C SER A 123 -20.44 -12.01 -20.95
N THR A 124 -20.16 -13.14 -21.60
CA THR A 124 -19.50 -14.26 -20.94
C THR A 124 -18.03 -13.97 -20.76
N ALA A 125 -17.55 -13.97 -19.52
CA ALA A 125 -16.14 -14.00 -19.20
C ALA A 125 -15.65 -15.43 -18.97
N THR A 126 -14.41 -15.69 -19.36
CA THR A 126 -13.72 -16.99 -19.20
C THR A 126 -12.45 -16.82 -18.39
N ARG A 127 -12.12 -17.82 -17.56
CA ARG A 127 -10.88 -17.79 -16.77
C ARG A 127 -9.67 -17.85 -17.69
N MET A 128 -8.69 -16.99 -17.46
CA MET A 128 -7.43 -17.05 -18.18
C MET A 128 -6.58 -18.23 -17.68
N PRO A 129 -5.95 -19.00 -18.57
CA PRO A 129 -5.10 -20.12 -18.16
C PRO A 129 -3.83 -19.61 -17.49
N GLN A 130 -3.60 -20.05 -16.25
CA GLN A 130 -2.43 -19.71 -15.44
C GLN A 130 -1.95 -20.96 -14.70
N GLU A 131 -0.63 -21.13 -14.61
CA GLU A 131 -0.01 -22.10 -13.70
C GLU A 131 0.22 -21.38 -12.36
N ILE A 132 -0.53 -21.77 -11.34
CA ILE A 132 -0.41 -21.23 -9.98
C ILE A 132 0.19 -22.32 -9.09
N ARG A 133 1.32 -22.02 -8.43
CA ARG A 133 2.00 -22.94 -7.53
C ARG A 133 2.29 -22.27 -6.20
N ASP A 134 1.69 -22.78 -5.14
CA ASP A 134 1.96 -22.35 -3.76
C ASP A 134 3.21 -23.04 -3.23
N VAL A 135 3.94 -22.37 -2.35
CA VAL A 135 5.17 -22.87 -1.77
C VAL A 135 5.39 -22.38 -0.34
N ARG A 136 6.22 -23.13 0.39
CA ARG A 136 6.82 -22.73 1.65
C ARG A 136 8.32 -22.57 1.46
N PHE A 137 8.86 -21.44 1.89
CA PHE A 137 10.29 -21.15 1.78
C PHE A 137 10.81 -20.54 3.07
N ARG A 138 12.12 -20.63 3.29
CA ARG A 138 12.74 -20.18 4.54
C ARG A 138 13.42 -18.83 4.36
N SER A 139 13.30 -17.99 5.38
CA SER A 139 14.08 -16.76 5.54
C SER A 139 14.42 -16.60 7.03
N ASN A 140 15.69 -16.36 7.36
CA ASN A 140 16.13 -16.09 8.74
C ASN A 140 15.53 -17.02 9.82
N GLY A 141 15.46 -18.32 9.52
CA GLY A 141 14.98 -19.36 10.43
C GLY A 141 13.45 -19.55 10.49
N ILE A 142 12.65 -18.69 9.87
CA ILE A 142 11.19 -18.82 9.78
C ILE A 142 10.75 -19.34 8.41
N GLU A 143 9.56 -19.92 8.35
CA GLU A 143 8.91 -20.34 7.10
C GLU A 143 7.87 -19.34 6.62
N LEU A 144 7.99 -18.88 5.38
CA LEU A 144 7.09 -17.95 4.72
C LEU A 144 6.23 -18.67 3.67
N ARG A 145 5.00 -18.20 3.46
CA ARG A 145 4.11 -18.66 2.38
C ARG A 145 4.37 -17.84 1.12
N GLY A 146 4.63 -18.50 0.00
CA GLY A 146 4.76 -17.90 -1.31
C GLY A 146 3.83 -18.52 -2.34
N ARG A 147 3.67 -17.85 -3.48
CA ARG A 147 2.94 -18.32 -4.65
C ARG A 147 3.60 -17.78 -5.90
N LEU A 148 3.89 -18.67 -6.84
CA LEU A 148 4.24 -18.31 -8.22
C LEU A 148 2.99 -18.34 -9.10
N VAL A 149 2.77 -17.29 -9.89
CA VAL A 149 1.74 -17.21 -10.93
C VAL A 149 2.40 -17.01 -12.29
N LEU A 150 2.27 -18.00 -13.16
CA LEU A 150 2.78 -17.98 -14.54
C LEU A 150 1.60 -17.93 -15.53
N PRO A 151 1.58 -16.98 -16.48
CA PRO A 151 0.57 -17.00 -17.53
C PRO A 151 0.86 -18.11 -18.56
N LEU A 152 -0.19 -18.80 -19.01
CA LEU A 152 -0.10 -19.85 -20.02
C LEU A 152 -0.72 -19.42 -21.36
N PRO A 153 -0.21 -19.92 -22.50
CA PRO A 153 1.02 -20.69 -22.62
C PRO A 153 2.27 -19.80 -22.47
N THR A 154 3.26 -20.26 -21.71
CA THR A 154 4.57 -19.61 -21.64
C THR A 154 5.44 -20.07 -22.81
N ARG A 155 5.45 -19.32 -23.91
CA ARG A 155 6.18 -19.69 -25.15
C ARG A 155 7.64 -19.23 -25.15
N SER A 156 7.94 -18.19 -24.39
CA SER A 156 9.28 -17.63 -24.19
C SER A 156 9.46 -17.29 -22.70
N PRO A 157 10.70 -17.13 -22.21
CA PRO A 157 10.93 -16.65 -20.86
C PRO A 157 10.27 -15.28 -20.63
N LEU A 158 9.62 -15.09 -19.49
CA LEU A 158 8.88 -13.88 -19.13
C LEU A 158 9.64 -13.07 -18.06
N PRO A 159 9.47 -11.75 -17.98
CA PRO A 159 9.94 -11.02 -16.80
C PRO A 159 9.24 -11.54 -15.53
N LEU A 160 9.97 -11.59 -14.42
CA LEU A 160 9.50 -12.10 -13.13
C LEU A 160 9.50 -11.00 -12.06
N ALA A 161 8.31 -10.61 -11.61
CA ALA A 161 8.11 -9.64 -10.55
C ALA A 161 7.93 -10.33 -9.19
N VAL A 162 8.87 -10.11 -8.27
CA VAL A 162 8.70 -10.48 -6.86
C VAL A 162 7.98 -9.34 -6.15
N LEU A 163 6.76 -9.61 -5.67
CA LEU A 163 5.90 -8.61 -5.06
C LEU A 163 6.29 -8.41 -3.59
N VAL A 164 6.81 -7.23 -3.26
CA VAL A 164 7.21 -6.82 -1.91
C VAL A 164 6.04 -6.04 -1.29
N HIS A 165 5.59 -6.49 -0.12
CA HIS A 165 4.42 -5.92 0.56
C HIS A 165 4.74 -4.54 1.17
N GLY A 166 3.75 -3.65 1.20
CA GLY A 166 3.83 -2.37 1.92
C GLY A 166 3.66 -2.55 3.42
N SER A 167 3.17 -1.54 4.15
CA SER A 167 2.96 -1.60 5.60
C SER A 167 1.80 -2.48 6.03
N GLU A 168 1.06 -3.09 5.10
CA GLU A 168 -0.16 -3.79 5.43
C GLU A 168 0.07 -5.11 6.19
N SER A 169 -0.93 -5.52 6.98
CA SER A 169 -0.87 -6.68 7.88
C SER A 169 -1.71 -7.89 7.42
N TRP A 170 -2.15 -7.88 6.16
CA TRP A 170 -2.97 -8.94 5.57
C TRP A 170 -2.16 -9.91 4.68
N SER A 171 -2.78 -11.02 4.26
CA SER A 171 -2.14 -12.02 3.39
C SER A 171 -1.97 -11.48 1.95
N ALA A 172 -0.72 -11.18 1.57
CA ALA A 172 -0.37 -10.83 0.19
C ALA A 172 -0.84 -11.88 -0.81
N VAL A 173 -0.60 -13.15 -0.47
CA VAL A 173 -0.92 -14.27 -1.35
C VAL A 173 -2.42 -14.32 -1.62
N ASP A 174 -3.27 -13.94 -0.66
CA ASP A 174 -4.71 -13.98 -0.84
C ASP A 174 -5.30 -12.71 -1.46
N ARG A 175 -4.75 -11.53 -1.19
CA ARG A 175 -5.40 -10.24 -1.54
C ARG A 175 -4.65 -9.37 -2.55
N GLN A 176 -3.33 -9.55 -2.75
CA GLN A 176 -2.53 -8.64 -3.60
C GLN A 176 -2.90 -8.81 -5.08
N ALA A 177 -3.55 -7.80 -5.66
CA ALA A 177 -4.10 -7.86 -7.02
C ALA A 177 -3.04 -7.89 -8.13
N LEU A 178 -1.85 -7.32 -7.88
CA LEU A 178 -0.74 -7.34 -8.85
C LEU A 178 -0.31 -8.77 -9.22
N GLN A 179 -0.55 -9.75 -8.34
CA GLN A 179 -0.25 -11.15 -8.62
C GLN A 179 -1.03 -11.70 -9.83
N TYR A 180 -2.16 -11.07 -10.20
CA TYR A 180 -2.98 -11.46 -11.35
C TYR A 180 -2.93 -10.42 -12.48
N LEU A 181 -2.81 -9.13 -12.16
CA LEU A 181 -2.76 -8.05 -13.17
C LEU A 181 -1.51 -8.14 -14.06
N LEU A 182 -0.36 -8.45 -13.46
CA LEU A 182 0.90 -8.57 -14.17
C LEU A 182 0.92 -9.81 -15.09
N PRO A 183 0.51 -11.02 -14.64
CA PRO A 183 0.43 -12.18 -15.54
C PRO A 183 -0.60 -12.03 -16.65
N ALA A 184 -1.71 -11.30 -16.42
CA ALA A 184 -2.68 -11.00 -17.47
C ALA A 184 -2.07 -10.18 -18.62
N GLN A 185 -0.94 -9.51 -18.37
CA GLN A 185 -0.18 -8.69 -19.29
C GLN A 185 1.19 -9.30 -19.65
N GLY A 186 1.42 -10.58 -19.35
CA GLY A 186 2.65 -11.29 -19.75
C GLY A 186 3.83 -11.18 -18.79
N VAL A 187 3.62 -10.71 -17.55
CA VAL A 187 4.67 -10.64 -16.52
C VAL A 187 4.41 -11.71 -15.45
N ALA A 188 5.35 -12.65 -15.26
CA ALA A 188 5.25 -13.64 -14.19
C ALA A 188 5.35 -12.97 -12.81
N THR A 189 4.65 -13.50 -11.81
CA THR A 189 4.73 -12.96 -10.44
C THR A 189 5.07 -14.01 -9.42
N PHE A 190 5.81 -13.60 -8.40
CA PHE A 190 5.94 -14.32 -7.14
C PHE A 190 5.47 -13.41 -6.02
N VAL A 191 4.41 -13.83 -5.32
CA VAL A 191 3.84 -13.11 -4.19
C VAL A 191 4.06 -13.92 -2.92
N TYR A 192 4.34 -13.27 -1.80
CA TYR A 192 4.53 -13.95 -0.52
C TYR A 192 3.92 -13.18 0.63
N ASP A 193 3.43 -13.92 1.63
CA ASP A 193 2.94 -13.34 2.87
C ASP A 193 4.14 -12.85 3.68
N LYS A 194 4.10 -11.57 4.09
CA LYS A 194 5.08 -10.98 5.00
C LYS A 194 5.14 -11.83 6.29
N ARG A 195 6.30 -11.89 6.94
CA ARG A 195 6.42 -12.50 8.28
C ARG A 195 5.32 -11.99 9.22
N GLY A 196 4.71 -12.92 9.96
CA GLY A 196 3.59 -12.65 10.84
C GLY A 196 2.27 -12.24 10.16
N THR A 197 2.17 -12.28 8.83
CA THR A 197 0.90 -12.08 8.10
C THR A 197 0.48 -13.33 7.35
N GLY A 198 -0.81 -13.42 7.03
CA GLY A 198 -1.38 -14.56 6.31
C GLY A 198 -1.02 -15.88 6.96
N ALA A 199 -0.39 -16.78 6.20
CA ALA A 199 0.06 -18.06 6.74
C ALA A 199 1.57 -18.13 7.01
N SER A 200 2.30 -17.03 6.88
CA SER A 200 3.74 -16.96 7.20
C SER A 200 4.00 -16.99 8.70
N GLN A 201 5.09 -17.63 9.11
CA GLN A 201 5.53 -17.67 10.50
C GLN A 201 6.14 -16.32 10.95
N GLY A 202 6.56 -16.26 12.21
CA GLY A 202 7.19 -15.09 12.82
C GLY A 202 6.19 -14.09 13.38
N SER A 203 6.67 -12.87 13.63
CA SER A 203 5.86 -11.75 14.10
C SER A 203 5.89 -10.64 13.06
N TYR A 204 4.78 -9.90 12.94
CA TYR A 204 4.70 -8.74 12.08
C TYR A 204 5.77 -7.71 12.48
N THR A 205 6.40 -7.12 11.48
CA THR A 205 7.40 -6.06 11.65
C THR A 205 7.45 -5.16 10.42
N GLN A 206 7.94 -3.96 10.64
CA GLN A 206 8.32 -2.98 9.62
C GLN A 206 9.83 -2.71 9.62
N ASP A 207 10.65 -3.59 10.22
CA ASP A 207 12.10 -3.52 10.12
C ASP A 207 12.54 -3.76 8.67
N PHE A 208 12.98 -2.71 7.98
CA PHE A 208 13.33 -2.77 6.56
C PHE A 208 14.50 -3.73 6.30
N GLU A 209 15.39 -3.86 7.27
CA GLU A 209 16.60 -4.67 7.18
C GLU A 209 16.19 -6.16 7.13
N VAL A 210 15.29 -6.55 8.04
CA VAL A 210 14.69 -7.89 8.10
C VAL A 210 13.80 -8.18 6.87
N LEU A 211 12.98 -7.22 6.46
CA LEU A 211 12.08 -7.40 5.31
C LEU A 211 12.83 -7.49 3.98
N ALA A 212 13.98 -6.82 3.85
CA ALA A 212 14.84 -6.95 2.68
C ALA A 212 15.46 -8.35 2.57
N ASP A 213 15.82 -8.99 3.69
CA ASP A 213 16.27 -10.38 3.68
C ASP A 213 15.15 -11.33 3.23
N ASP A 214 13.90 -11.11 3.66
CA ASP A 214 12.74 -11.87 3.20
C ASP A 214 12.54 -11.73 1.69
N ALA A 215 12.65 -10.52 1.16
CA ALA A 215 12.53 -10.26 -0.26
C ALA A 215 13.66 -10.95 -1.06
N VAL A 216 14.90 -10.96 -0.56
CA VAL A 216 16.01 -11.70 -1.17
C VAL A 216 15.75 -13.21 -1.17
N ALA A 217 15.25 -13.77 -0.07
CA ALA A 217 14.86 -15.18 0.00
C ALA A 217 13.70 -15.53 -0.95
N ALA A 218 12.70 -14.65 -1.04
CA ALA A 218 11.58 -14.77 -1.97
C ALA A 218 12.06 -14.75 -3.43
N MET A 219 13.01 -13.88 -3.78
CA MET A 219 13.63 -13.85 -5.10
C MET A 219 14.37 -15.15 -5.44
N ALA A 220 15.13 -15.70 -4.50
CA ALA A 220 15.81 -16.98 -4.69
C ALA A 220 14.81 -18.11 -4.96
N GLU A 221 13.71 -18.17 -4.19
CA GLU A 221 12.67 -19.18 -4.36
C GLU A 221 11.89 -18.99 -5.67
N ALA A 222 11.53 -17.75 -6.01
CA ALA A 222 10.83 -17.40 -7.24
C ALA A 222 11.61 -17.89 -8.47
N ARG A 223 12.92 -17.65 -8.50
CA ARG A 223 13.82 -18.12 -9.58
C ARG A 223 13.89 -19.64 -9.64
N ARG A 224 14.03 -20.30 -8.50
CA ARG A 224 14.05 -21.77 -8.41
C ARG A 224 12.77 -22.38 -8.97
N MET A 225 11.61 -21.82 -8.62
CA MET A 225 10.33 -22.31 -9.10
C MET A 225 10.11 -22.00 -10.59
N ALA A 226 10.44 -20.79 -11.04
CA ALA A 226 10.28 -20.38 -12.43
C ALA A 226 11.23 -21.13 -13.38
N GLY A 227 12.43 -21.51 -12.93
CA GLY A 227 13.42 -22.23 -13.74
C GLY A 227 13.81 -21.40 -14.97
N SER A 228 13.88 -22.02 -16.15
CA SER A 228 14.19 -21.32 -17.41
C SER A 228 13.03 -20.52 -17.99
N LYS A 229 11.90 -20.40 -17.29
CA LYS A 229 10.71 -19.68 -17.76
C LYS A 229 10.78 -18.16 -17.52
N TYR A 230 11.86 -17.62 -16.94
CA TYR A 230 12.01 -16.18 -16.74
C TYR A 230 13.23 -15.59 -17.48
N SER A 231 13.10 -14.34 -17.96
CA SER A 231 14.17 -13.61 -18.66
C SER A 231 15.03 -12.80 -17.67
N HIS A 232 14.38 -11.96 -16.88
CA HIS A 232 14.95 -11.12 -15.82
C HIS A 232 13.97 -11.07 -14.65
N ALA A 233 14.47 -10.81 -13.46
CA ALA A 233 13.65 -10.81 -12.25
C ALA A 233 13.97 -9.61 -11.37
N GLY A 234 12.95 -8.92 -10.89
CA GLY A 234 13.09 -7.71 -10.08
C GLY A 234 12.01 -7.58 -9.01
N PHE A 235 12.15 -6.57 -8.17
CA PHE A 235 11.22 -6.31 -7.08
C PHE A 235 10.18 -5.28 -7.52
N VAL A 236 8.93 -5.49 -7.12
CA VAL A 236 7.81 -4.56 -7.35
C VAL A 236 7.03 -4.42 -6.06
N GLY A 237 6.81 -3.21 -5.59
CA GLY A 237 6.02 -2.98 -4.38
C GLY A 237 5.69 -1.51 -4.19
N GLY A 238 4.74 -1.22 -3.30
CA GLY A 238 4.38 0.14 -2.98
C GLY A 238 4.47 0.53 -1.51
N SER A 239 4.31 1.83 -1.25
CA SER A 239 4.41 2.43 0.08
C SER A 239 5.74 2.02 0.76
N GLN A 240 5.70 1.32 1.89
CA GLN A 240 6.88 0.80 2.60
C GLN A 240 7.86 -0.01 1.73
N ALA A 241 7.38 -0.68 0.69
CA ALA A 241 8.25 -1.40 -0.22
C ALA A 241 9.20 -0.48 -1.00
N GLY A 242 8.94 0.83 -1.06
CA GLY A 242 9.84 1.85 -1.58
C GLY A 242 11.19 1.93 -0.84
N TRP A 243 11.25 1.54 0.44
CA TRP A 243 12.51 1.37 1.18
C TRP A 243 13.06 -0.04 1.07
N VAL A 244 12.19 -1.04 1.21
CA VAL A 244 12.57 -2.45 1.30
C VAL A 244 13.11 -2.99 -0.04
N ALA A 245 12.45 -2.67 -1.16
CA ALA A 245 12.82 -3.23 -2.46
C ALA A 245 14.20 -2.73 -2.96
N PRO A 246 14.56 -1.43 -2.88
CA PRO A 246 15.91 -0.98 -3.16
C PRO A 246 16.97 -1.62 -2.25
N LEU A 247 16.66 -1.75 -0.97
CA LEU A 247 17.56 -2.37 0.00
C LEU A 247 17.77 -3.87 -0.28
N ALA A 248 16.72 -4.60 -0.66
CA ALA A 248 16.84 -5.98 -1.11
C ALA A 248 17.65 -6.10 -2.40
N ALA A 249 17.48 -5.14 -3.33
CA ALA A 249 18.23 -5.10 -4.59
C ALA A 249 19.73 -4.79 -4.39
N SER A 250 20.12 -4.09 -3.33
CA SER A 250 21.54 -3.82 -3.03
C SER A 250 22.26 -5.03 -2.43
N ARG A 251 21.52 -5.95 -1.78
CA ARG A 251 22.04 -7.19 -1.18
C ARG A 251 21.97 -8.39 -2.11
N GLY A 252 20.97 -8.44 -2.98
CA GLY A 252 20.70 -9.55 -3.89
C GLY A 252 20.99 -9.21 -5.34
N LYS A 253 20.99 -10.24 -6.20
CA LYS A 253 20.98 -10.01 -7.65
C LYS A 253 19.54 -9.71 -8.07
N ALA A 254 19.13 -8.46 -8.18
CA ALA A 254 17.88 -8.07 -8.86
C ALA A 254 18.21 -7.49 -10.24
N GLY A 255 17.33 -7.67 -11.22
CA GLY A 255 17.47 -7.06 -12.55
C GLY A 255 16.87 -5.66 -12.64
N TYR A 256 15.92 -5.33 -11.75
CA TYR A 256 15.25 -4.04 -11.68
C TYR A 256 14.53 -3.85 -10.34
N VAL A 257 14.10 -2.61 -10.07
CA VAL A 257 13.22 -2.25 -8.94
C VAL A 257 12.07 -1.39 -9.47
N VAL A 258 10.84 -1.66 -9.01
CA VAL A 258 9.69 -0.79 -9.22
C VAL A 258 9.13 -0.38 -7.86
N ALA A 259 9.19 0.91 -7.54
CA ALA A 259 8.62 1.51 -6.35
C ALA A 259 7.34 2.28 -6.73
N LEU A 260 6.22 1.93 -6.11
CA LEU A 260 4.90 2.53 -6.36
C LEU A 260 4.49 3.35 -5.14
N TYR A 261 4.21 4.65 -5.29
CA TYR A 261 3.82 5.54 -4.18
C TYR A 261 4.69 5.31 -2.92
N GLY A 262 5.99 5.10 -3.13
CA GLY A 262 6.98 4.90 -2.09
C GLY A 262 7.86 6.14 -1.98
N LEU A 263 8.56 6.29 -0.85
CA LEU A 263 9.32 7.50 -0.55
C LEU A 263 10.83 7.33 -0.70
N ALA A 264 11.49 8.43 -1.06
CA ALA A 264 12.95 8.59 -1.05
C ALA A 264 13.43 9.44 0.14
N GLU A 265 12.67 9.45 1.23
CA GLU A 265 12.99 10.09 2.52
C GLU A 265 12.73 9.13 3.69
N SER A 266 13.08 9.53 4.92
CA SER A 266 12.88 8.69 6.10
C SER A 266 11.41 8.62 6.52
N PRO A 267 10.96 7.56 7.22
CA PRO A 267 9.60 7.51 7.78
C PRO A 267 9.25 8.69 8.72
N LEU A 268 10.22 9.29 9.43
CA LEU A 268 9.95 10.53 10.19
C LEU A 268 9.70 11.75 9.32
N ALA A 269 10.30 11.78 8.13
CA ALA A 269 10.11 12.87 7.20
C ALA A 269 8.75 12.75 6.50
N GLU A 270 8.28 11.53 6.25
CA GLU A 270 6.91 11.24 5.80
C GLU A 270 5.86 11.84 6.75
N ASP A 271 5.86 11.50 8.05
CA ASP A 271 4.92 12.09 9.04
C ASP A 271 4.99 13.63 9.03
N ARG A 272 6.20 14.19 8.98
CA ARG A 272 6.37 15.65 8.91
C ARG A 272 5.70 16.22 7.67
N GLU A 273 5.96 15.66 6.49
CA GLU A 273 5.44 16.20 5.24
C GLU A 273 3.94 15.99 5.10
N GLU A 274 3.37 14.92 5.65
CA GLU A 274 1.92 14.75 5.76
C GLU A 274 1.32 15.90 6.57
N VAL A 275 1.85 16.19 7.76
CA VAL A 275 1.42 17.32 8.59
C VAL A 275 1.52 18.63 7.81
N MET A 276 2.66 18.86 7.14
CA MET A 276 2.84 20.09 6.35
C MET A 276 1.86 20.17 5.18
N SER A 277 1.56 19.04 4.53
CA SER A 277 0.63 18.97 3.39
C SER A 277 -0.78 19.31 3.82
N VAL A 278 -1.27 18.70 4.91
CA VAL A 278 -2.61 18.96 5.47
C VAL A 278 -2.75 20.41 5.91
N LEU A 279 -1.75 20.96 6.62
CA LEU A 279 -1.79 22.36 7.05
C LEU A 279 -1.82 23.32 5.86
N ARG A 280 -1.04 23.06 4.80
CA ARG A 280 -1.10 23.86 3.55
C ARG A 280 -2.47 23.75 2.89
N ALA A 281 -3.05 22.56 2.81
CA ALA A 281 -4.36 22.33 2.22
C ALA A 281 -5.48 23.05 2.97
N ARG A 282 -5.36 23.19 4.30
CA ARG A 282 -6.26 23.99 5.15
C ARG A 282 -5.98 25.50 5.13
N GLY A 283 -5.03 25.95 4.31
CA GLY A 283 -4.75 27.37 4.08
C GLY A 283 -3.79 28.02 5.07
N HIS A 284 -3.06 27.22 5.87
CA HIS A 284 -2.07 27.76 6.80
C HIS A 284 -0.80 28.24 6.09
N GLY A 285 -0.30 29.40 6.51
CA GLY A 285 0.91 30.02 5.95
C GLY A 285 2.21 29.58 6.61
N ASP A 286 3.34 30.07 6.08
CA ASP A 286 4.70 29.66 6.47
C ASP A 286 5.02 29.78 7.97
N ASP A 287 4.41 30.74 8.68
CA ASP A 287 4.61 30.87 10.13
C ASP A 287 4.06 29.66 10.89
N VAL A 288 2.84 29.20 10.55
CA VAL A 288 2.24 28.00 11.13
C VAL A 288 3.05 26.76 10.76
N LEU A 289 3.44 26.63 9.49
CA LEU A 289 4.25 25.49 9.04
C LEU A 289 5.60 25.41 9.78
N ARG A 290 6.21 26.56 10.10
CA ARG A 290 7.44 26.61 10.91
C ARG A 290 7.21 26.11 12.34
N LYS A 291 6.10 26.48 12.97
CA LYS A 291 5.72 25.99 14.31
C LYS A 291 5.39 24.49 14.29
N ALA A 292 4.67 24.04 13.27
CA ALA A 292 4.35 22.64 13.07
C ALA A 292 5.60 21.78 12.83
N ARG A 293 6.66 22.31 12.20
CA ARG A 293 7.97 21.62 12.12
C ARG A 293 8.58 21.39 13.50
N GLU A 294 8.57 22.38 14.37
CA GLU A 294 9.06 22.19 15.76
C GLU A 294 8.24 21.13 16.50
N LEU A 295 6.93 21.09 16.26
CA LEU A 295 6.04 20.09 16.85
C LEU A 295 6.32 18.67 16.34
N THR A 296 6.45 18.50 15.03
CA THR A 296 6.74 17.21 14.37
C THR A 296 8.13 16.68 14.72
N ASP A 297 9.12 17.56 14.93
CA ASP A 297 10.43 17.16 15.46
C ASP A 297 10.32 16.59 16.89
N ALA A 298 9.49 17.21 17.74
CA ALA A 298 9.28 16.78 19.12
C ALA A 298 8.45 15.49 19.23
N SER A 299 7.39 15.35 18.43
CA SER A 299 6.62 14.09 18.34
C SER A 299 7.47 12.98 17.74
N GLY A 300 8.30 13.31 16.74
CA GLY A 300 9.25 12.40 16.10
C GLY A 300 10.23 11.76 17.06
N GLU A 301 10.82 12.50 18.01
CA GLU A 301 11.71 11.90 19.03
C GLU A 301 10.97 10.91 19.95
N VAL A 302 9.70 11.18 20.29
CA VAL A 302 8.89 10.24 21.07
C VAL A 302 8.70 8.94 20.29
N MET A 303 8.32 9.04 19.02
CA MET A 303 8.10 7.88 18.17
C MET A 303 9.39 7.10 17.89
N ALA A 304 10.44 7.79 17.43
CA ALA A 304 11.71 7.20 17.07
C ALA A 304 12.45 6.55 18.25
N SER A 305 12.22 7.04 19.48
CA SER A 305 12.77 6.44 20.69
C SER A 305 11.98 5.21 21.18
N GLY A 306 10.91 4.79 20.50
CA GLY A 306 10.03 3.73 20.96
C GLY A 306 9.32 4.12 22.26
N PHE A 307 8.87 5.38 22.36
CA PHE A 307 8.19 5.93 23.53
C PHE A 307 9.04 5.85 24.80
N THR A 308 10.36 6.01 24.68
CA THR A 308 11.29 5.99 25.83
C THR A 308 11.85 7.36 26.20
N ARG A 309 11.84 8.32 25.27
CA ARG A 309 12.30 9.70 25.45
C ARG A 309 11.38 10.68 24.70
N GLY A 310 11.74 11.96 24.67
CA GLY A 310 11.05 13.00 23.88
C GLY A 310 9.80 13.61 24.53
N PHE A 311 9.19 12.96 25.53
CA PHE A 311 7.94 13.42 26.13
C PHE A 311 8.01 14.85 26.71
N ASP A 312 9.08 15.21 27.39
CA ASP A 312 9.23 16.54 27.99
C ASP A 312 9.38 17.63 26.93
N GLN A 313 10.06 17.32 25.82
CA GLN A 313 10.18 18.21 24.67
C GLN A 313 8.81 18.39 24.00
N LEU A 314 8.08 17.29 23.75
CA LEU A 314 6.73 17.35 23.18
C LEU A 314 5.78 18.13 24.08
N ALA A 315 5.82 17.92 25.41
CA ALA A 315 5.01 18.67 26.36
C ALA A 315 5.34 20.18 26.33
N THR A 316 6.61 20.53 26.22
CA THR A 316 7.07 21.93 26.11
C THR A 316 6.54 22.59 24.84
N VAL A 317 6.64 21.92 23.69
CA VAL A 317 6.16 22.46 22.41
C VAL A 317 4.64 22.58 22.40
N ARG A 318 3.92 21.57 22.92
CA ARG A 318 2.45 21.61 23.08
C ARG A 318 2.00 22.77 23.96
N ALA A 319 2.69 23.02 25.08
CA ALA A 319 2.36 24.12 25.97
C ALA A 319 2.63 25.49 25.32
N ARG A 320 3.71 25.60 24.52
CA ARG A 320 4.05 26.85 23.81
C ARG A 320 2.98 27.28 22.83
N TYR A 321 2.41 26.33 22.08
CA TYR A 321 1.38 26.59 21.08
C TYR A 321 -0.04 26.34 21.60
N ALA A 322 -0.20 26.17 22.91
CA ALA A 322 -1.50 25.95 23.52
C ALA A 322 -2.46 27.10 23.17
N GLY A 323 -3.60 26.76 22.57
CA GLY A 323 -4.63 27.72 22.15
C GLY A 323 -4.49 28.24 20.71
N GLU A 324 -3.46 27.83 19.96
CA GLU A 324 -3.42 28.09 18.52
C GLU A 324 -4.33 27.10 17.77
N ALA A 325 -5.26 27.63 16.96
CA ALA A 325 -6.29 26.83 16.28
C ALA A 325 -5.74 25.79 15.29
N TRP A 326 -4.55 26.02 14.72
CA TRP A 326 -3.95 25.08 13.76
C TRP A 326 -3.54 23.74 14.40
N LEU A 327 -3.47 23.63 15.74
CA LEU A 327 -3.18 22.35 16.39
C LEU A 327 -4.28 21.31 16.15
N ASP A 328 -5.53 21.75 15.97
CA ASP A 328 -6.66 20.85 15.67
C ASP A 328 -6.60 20.29 14.23
N ASP A 329 -5.76 20.91 13.40
CA ASP A 329 -5.53 20.57 12.01
C ASP A 329 -4.29 19.68 11.81
N VAL A 330 -3.55 19.38 12.89
CA VAL A 330 -2.39 18.49 12.82
C VAL A 330 -2.85 17.04 12.68
N GLU A 331 -2.74 16.58 11.44
CA GLU A 331 -2.79 15.16 11.06
C GLU A 331 -1.35 14.60 10.98
N GLY A 332 -1.11 13.51 10.27
CA GLY A 332 0.17 12.79 10.31
C GLY A 332 0.03 11.33 10.73
N GLU A 333 0.92 10.49 10.21
CA GLU A 333 1.11 9.09 10.58
C GLU A 333 1.05 8.84 12.09
N PHE A 334 1.65 9.73 12.90
CA PHE A 334 1.58 9.65 14.36
C PHE A 334 1.48 10.99 15.08
N SER A 335 1.88 12.11 14.46
CA SER A 335 1.95 13.41 15.13
C SER A 335 0.59 13.86 15.68
N GLY A 336 -0.47 13.78 14.87
CA GLY A 336 -1.83 14.09 15.31
C GLY A 336 -2.34 13.16 16.42
N GLU A 337 -1.98 11.87 16.38
CA GLU A 337 -2.38 10.92 17.43
C GLU A 337 -1.73 11.25 18.78
N LEU A 338 -0.42 11.53 18.79
CA LEU A 338 0.33 11.90 19.99
C LEU A 338 -0.20 13.18 20.64
N LEU A 339 -0.71 14.12 19.84
CA LEU A 339 -1.35 15.34 20.35
C LEU A 339 -2.68 15.08 21.07
N ARG A 340 -3.44 14.07 20.61
CA ARG A 340 -4.71 13.68 21.22
C ARG A 340 -4.52 12.99 22.56
N ILE A 341 -3.34 12.42 22.82
CA ILE A 341 -2.98 11.87 24.14
C ILE A 341 -2.92 13.00 25.17
N PRO A 342 -3.72 12.97 26.26
CA PRO A 342 -3.68 14.00 27.27
C PRO A 342 -2.31 14.11 27.94
N ALA A 343 -1.75 15.32 28.03
CA ALA A 343 -0.42 15.56 28.59
C ALA A 343 -0.29 15.19 30.09
N TRP A 344 -1.40 15.07 30.82
CA TRP A 344 -1.41 14.65 32.22
C TRP A 344 -1.27 13.13 32.40
N LEU A 345 -1.44 12.34 31.33
CA LEU A 345 -1.29 10.89 31.43
C LEU A 345 0.16 10.53 31.79
N PRO A 346 0.37 9.64 32.78
CA PRO A 346 1.71 9.19 33.13
C PRO A 346 2.42 8.55 31.94
N GLN A 347 3.68 8.95 31.68
CA GLN A 347 4.47 8.44 30.54
C GLN A 347 4.58 6.91 30.53
N TRP A 348 4.66 6.26 31.70
CA TRP A 348 4.70 4.79 31.80
C TRP A 348 3.43 4.13 31.26
N LEU A 349 2.28 4.78 31.40
CA LEU A 349 1.00 4.28 30.90
C LEU A 349 0.92 4.46 29.38
N VAL A 350 1.32 5.63 28.86
CA VAL A 350 1.43 5.87 27.42
C VAL A 350 2.35 4.86 26.77
N ARG A 351 3.54 4.65 27.34
CA ARG A 351 4.49 3.63 26.88
C ARG A 351 3.90 2.22 26.94
N SER A 352 3.16 1.89 27.99
CA SER A 352 2.53 0.57 28.11
C SER A 352 1.48 0.32 27.02
N MET A 353 0.73 1.34 26.64
CA MET A 353 -0.25 1.26 25.54
C MET A 353 0.44 1.23 24.18
N ALA A 354 1.50 2.00 24.00
CA ALA A 354 2.23 2.12 22.74
C ALA A 354 3.16 0.94 22.44
N ARG A 355 3.43 0.05 23.41
CA ARG A 355 4.25 -1.16 23.22
C ARG A 355 3.82 -2.03 22.04
N GLY A 356 2.54 -2.07 21.71
CA GLY A 356 2.02 -2.83 20.57
C GLY A 356 2.14 -2.10 19.22
N ARG A 357 2.51 -0.81 19.22
CA ARG A 357 2.69 0.01 18.02
C ARG A 357 4.13 0.06 17.52
N ASP A 358 5.09 -0.19 18.41
CA ASP A 358 6.47 -0.38 17.98
C ASP A 358 6.61 -1.73 17.28
N VAL A 359 6.55 -1.67 15.95
CA VAL A 359 6.70 -2.80 15.05
C VAL A 359 8.09 -2.85 14.40
N GLY A 360 9.05 -2.10 14.94
CA GLY A 360 10.44 -2.07 14.46
C GLY A 360 10.68 -1.15 13.25
N THR A 361 9.81 -0.18 13.00
CA THR A 361 10.00 0.80 11.92
C THR A 361 11.28 1.60 12.14
N PRO A 362 12.25 1.59 11.20
CA PRO A 362 13.48 2.34 11.34
C PRO A 362 13.23 3.81 10.99
N TRP A 363 12.66 4.57 11.93
CA TRP A 363 12.22 5.95 11.80
C TRP A 363 13.26 6.91 11.19
N HIS A 364 14.55 6.68 11.44
CA HIS A 364 15.67 7.47 10.93
C HIS A 364 16.32 6.90 9.65
N HIS A 365 15.76 5.87 9.03
CA HIS A 365 16.32 5.27 7.83
C HIS A 365 16.45 6.31 6.71
N ASP A 366 17.67 6.52 6.21
CA ASP A 366 17.91 7.33 5.02
C ASP A 366 18.05 6.41 3.79
N PRO A 367 17.13 6.46 2.82
CA PRO A 367 17.22 5.63 1.62
C PRO A 367 18.28 6.09 0.62
N LEU A 368 18.74 7.34 0.68
CA LEU A 368 19.59 7.91 -0.36
C LEU A 368 20.90 7.14 -0.60
N PRO A 369 21.65 6.67 0.42
CA PRO A 369 22.85 5.88 0.21
C PRO A 369 22.58 4.60 -0.59
N VAL A 370 21.47 3.92 -0.32
CA VAL A 370 21.06 2.72 -1.06
C VAL A 370 20.71 3.10 -2.50
N LEU A 371 19.82 4.07 -2.69
CA LEU A 371 19.36 4.50 -4.02
C LEU A 371 20.51 4.99 -4.92
N ALA A 372 21.47 5.72 -4.36
CA ALA A 372 22.65 6.19 -5.08
C ALA A 372 23.59 5.04 -5.50
N SER A 373 23.65 3.96 -4.72
CA SER A 373 24.50 2.81 -5.01
C SER A 373 23.94 1.88 -6.10
N LEU A 374 22.61 1.89 -6.31
CA LEU A 374 21.96 0.97 -7.24
C LEU A 374 22.29 1.31 -8.71
N GLN A 375 22.71 0.28 -9.43
CA GLN A 375 23.02 0.33 -10.87
C GLN A 375 21.96 -0.34 -11.75
N VAL A 376 20.97 -0.97 -11.14
CA VAL A 376 19.87 -1.64 -11.84
C VAL A 376 18.82 -0.60 -12.25
N PRO A 377 18.12 -0.77 -13.40
CA PRO A 377 16.95 0.03 -13.73
C PRO A 377 15.95 0.15 -12.59
N GLN A 378 15.49 1.37 -12.34
CA GLN A 378 14.45 1.66 -11.35
C GLN A 378 13.28 2.39 -12.02
N LEU A 379 12.06 2.01 -11.69
CA LEU A 379 10.86 2.78 -12.00
C LEU A 379 10.24 3.27 -10.69
N TRP A 380 10.09 4.58 -10.57
CA TRP A 380 9.38 5.21 -9.45
C TRP A 380 8.09 5.81 -9.97
N VAL A 381 6.96 5.25 -9.53
CA VAL A 381 5.63 5.77 -9.86
C VAL A 381 5.07 6.50 -8.66
N LEU A 382 4.82 7.79 -8.77
CA LEU A 382 4.40 8.66 -7.67
C LEU A 382 2.95 9.12 -7.85
N ALA A 383 2.19 9.15 -6.75
CA ALA A 383 0.87 9.77 -6.68
C ALA A 383 1.04 11.28 -6.44
N GLY A 384 0.42 12.11 -7.28
CA GLY A 384 0.67 13.54 -7.31
C GLY A 384 0.07 14.31 -6.13
N ASP A 385 -1.05 13.84 -5.59
CA ASP A 385 -1.80 14.46 -4.50
C ASP A 385 -1.87 13.54 -3.27
N ASP A 386 -0.90 12.63 -3.14
CA ASP A 386 -0.79 11.64 -2.06
C ASP A 386 -0.78 12.33 -0.68
N ARG A 387 -1.78 12.04 0.14
CA ARG A 387 -1.88 12.58 1.51
C ARG A 387 -1.03 11.78 2.49
N GLU A 388 -0.88 10.48 2.28
CA GLU A 388 -0.13 9.57 3.17
C GLU A 388 1.37 9.69 2.90
N ALA A 389 1.77 9.85 1.64
CA ALA A 389 3.17 9.93 1.21
C ALA A 389 3.42 11.13 0.26
N PRO A 390 3.38 12.38 0.76
CA PRO A 390 3.50 13.56 -0.09
C PRO A 390 4.75 13.52 -1.01
N PRO A 391 4.58 13.60 -2.34
CA PRO A 391 5.61 13.17 -3.29
C PRO A 391 6.72 14.20 -3.52
N ALA A 392 6.57 15.44 -3.04
CA ALA A 392 7.40 16.57 -3.49
C ALA A 392 8.89 16.39 -3.16
N ASN A 393 9.21 16.01 -1.92
CA ASN A 393 10.57 15.76 -1.47
C ASN A 393 11.17 14.53 -2.16
N THR A 394 10.38 13.45 -2.25
CA THR A 394 10.76 12.24 -2.97
C THR A 394 11.08 12.52 -4.45
N LEU A 395 10.23 13.27 -5.15
CA LEU A 395 10.45 13.68 -6.54
C LEU A 395 11.75 14.47 -6.69
N ALA A 396 12.00 15.47 -5.83
CA ALA A 396 13.21 16.28 -5.89
C ALA A 396 14.48 15.44 -5.70
N ARG A 397 14.47 14.55 -4.71
CA ARG A 397 15.59 13.63 -4.42
C ARG A 397 15.86 12.64 -5.56
N LEU A 398 14.81 12.07 -6.15
CA LEU A 398 14.95 11.17 -7.29
C LEU A 398 15.47 11.91 -8.53
N GLN A 399 15.03 13.14 -8.78
CA GLN A 399 15.55 13.98 -9.85
C GLN A 399 17.03 14.35 -9.67
N GLU A 400 17.47 14.57 -8.43
CA GLU A 400 18.89 14.75 -8.11
C GLU A 400 19.70 13.49 -8.44
N LEU A 401 19.22 12.31 -8.06
CA LEU A 401 19.85 11.03 -8.43
C LEU A 401 19.85 10.80 -9.96
N GLN A 402 18.77 11.14 -10.67
CA GLN A 402 18.74 11.14 -12.13
C GLN A 402 19.78 12.08 -12.73
N ALA A 403 19.98 13.27 -12.16
CA ALA A 403 21.01 14.22 -12.59
C ALA A 403 22.42 13.66 -12.38
N GLN A 404 22.61 12.80 -11.39
CA GLN A 404 23.83 12.00 -11.14
C GLN A 404 23.89 10.70 -11.96
N GLN A 405 23.10 10.62 -13.05
CA GLN A 405 23.06 9.48 -13.98
C GLN A 405 22.73 8.14 -13.31
N ARG A 406 21.96 8.14 -12.22
CA ARG A 406 21.37 6.91 -11.70
C ARG A 406 20.24 6.45 -12.64
N PRO A 407 20.09 5.15 -12.91
CA PRO A 407 19.17 4.61 -13.91
C PRO A 407 17.71 4.58 -13.41
N ILE A 408 17.17 5.76 -13.11
CA ILE A 408 15.85 5.95 -12.50
C ILE A 408 14.90 6.56 -13.53
N ASP A 409 13.82 5.88 -13.86
CA ASP A 409 12.66 6.45 -14.56
C ASP A 409 11.65 6.92 -13.49
N ILE A 410 11.10 8.13 -13.64
CA ILE A 410 10.09 8.69 -12.72
C ILE A 410 8.81 8.94 -13.50
N VAL A 411 7.68 8.51 -12.94
CA VAL A 411 6.35 8.70 -13.50
C VAL A 411 5.46 9.26 -12.41
N LEU A 412 4.93 10.47 -12.58
CA LEU A 412 4.03 11.11 -11.62
C LEU A 412 2.63 11.19 -12.19
N TYR A 413 1.64 10.65 -11.46
CA TYR A 413 0.23 10.75 -11.82
C TYR A 413 -0.44 11.90 -11.06
N PRO A 414 -0.71 13.05 -11.72
CA PRO A 414 -1.44 14.15 -11.06
C PRO A 414 -2.90 13.73 -10.77
N GLY A 415 -3.54 14.31 -9.76
CA GLY A 415 -4.93 13.99 -9.44
C GLY A 415 -5.11 12.61 -8.81
N THR A 416 -4.06 12.04 -8.22
CA THR A 416 -4.11 10.72 -7.59
C THR A 416 -3.61 10.75 -6.16
N ASP A 417 -4.27 9.99 -5.31
CA ASP A 417 -3.90 9.74 -3.91
C ASP A 417 -3.09 8.44 -3.78
N HIS A 418 -2.81 8.05 -2.53
CA HIS A 418 -2.11 6.83 -2.18
C HIS A 418 -2.64 5.61 -2.95
N GLY A 419 -1.74 4.75 -3.44
CA GLY A 419 -2.11 3.64 -4.33
C GLY A 419 -2.18 3.98 -5.83
N ILE A 420 -1.91 5.23 -6.22
CA ILE A 420 -2.15 5.78 -7.57
C ILE A 420 -3.64 5.70 -7.91
N HIS A 421 -4.51 6.11 -6.99
CA HIS A 421 -5.95 6.13 -7.25
C HIS A 421 -6.42 7.56 -7.55
N GLU A 422 -7.14 7.73 -8.65
CA GLU A 422 -7.99 8.91 -8.83
C GLU A 422 -9.08 8.88 -7.76
N PHE A 423 -9.41 10.04 -7.21
CA PHE A 423 -10.37 10.17 -6.12
C PHE A 423 -11.43 11.24 -6.44
N THR A 424 -12.54 11.18 -5.71
CA THR A 424 -13.46 12.30 -5.54
C THR A 424 -13.43 12.75 -4.09
N GLU A 425 -13.95 13.95 -3.82
CA GLU A 425 -14.25 14.37 -2.45
C GLU A 425 -15.77 14.36 -2.23
N VAL A 426 -16.20 13.80 -1.10
CA VAL A 426 -17.59 13.78 -0.63
C VAL A 426 -17.56 14.18 0.84
N ASP A 427 -18.25 15.27 1.20
CA ASP A 427 -18.29 15.80 2.58
C ASP A 427 -16.91 16.05 3.22
N GLY A 428 -15.90 16.39 2.41
CA GLY A 428 -14.53 16.64 2.85
C GLY A 428 -13.64 15.39 2.90
N GLU A 429 -14.21 14.20 2.71
CA GLU A 429 -13.49 12.94 2.69
C GLU A 429 -13.17 12.50 1.26
N ARG A 430 -11.98 11.94 1.05
CA ARG A 430 -11.60 11.37 -0.25
C ARG A 430 -12.15 9.96 -0.40
N VAL A 431 -12.68 9.67 -1.58
CA VAL A 431 -13.13 8.34 -1.97
C VAL A 431 -12.43 7.94 -3.25
N ASP A 432 -11.60 6.90 -3.17
CA ASP A 432 -10.89 6.32 -4.30
C ASP A 432 -11.87 5.76 -5.35
N LEU A 433 -11.54 5.98 -6.61
CA LEU A 433 -12.37 5.58 -7.75
C LEU A 433 -11.72 4.50 -8.60
N ARG A 434 -10.50 4.76 -9.07
CA ARG A 434 -9.84 3.92 -10.10
C ARG A 434 -8.35 4.21 -10.15
N ASN A 435 -7.59 3.31 -10.74
CA ASN A 435 -6.27 3.71 -11.24
C ASN A 435 -6.43 4.54 -12.53
N PRO A 436 -5.54 5.51 -12.79
CA PRO A 436 -5.52 6.24 -14.05
C PRO A 436 -5.36 5.33 -15.26
N GLU A 437 -5.95 5.74 -16.38
CA GLU A 437 -5.78 5.02 -17.63
C GLU A 437 -4.29 4.94 -18.03
N GLY A 438 -3.91 3.77 -18.55
CA GLY A 438 -2.54 3.47 -18.94
C GLY A 438 -1.62 3.05 -17.78
N TYR A 439 -2.00 3.22 -16.51
CA TYR A 439 -1.14 2.86 -15.36
C TYR A 439 -0.70 1.38 -15.37
N HIS A 440 -1.64 0.46 -15.51
CA HIS A 440 -1.32 -0.97 -15.50
C HIS A 440 -0.49 -1.42 -16.72
N ALA A 441 -0.76 -0.82 -17.89
CA ALA A 441 -0.02 -1.08 -19.12
C ALA A 441 1.40 -0.51 -19.05
N LEU A 442 1.58 0.69 -18.45
CA LEU A 442 2.87 1.29 -18.19
C LEU A 442 3.72 0.39 -17.28
N LEU A 443 3.14 -0.12 -16.18
CA LEU A 443 3.86 -1.03 -15.28
C LEU A 443 4.33 -2.29 -15.99
N ALA A 444 3.42 -2.97 -16.69
CA ALA A 444 3.74 -4.25 -17.33
C ALA A 444 4.71 -4.06 -18.48
N GLY A 445 4.53 -3.04 -19.31
CA GLY A 445 5.42 -2.70 -20.41
C GLY A 445 6.82 -2.32 -19.92
N TRP A 446 6.93 -1.50 -18.88
CA TRP A 446 8.23 -1.15 -18.30
C TRP A 446 8.93 -2.38 -17.71
N ILE A 447 8.22 -3.26 -17.01
CA ILE A 447 8.81 -4.50 -16.49
C ILE A 447 9.28 -5.42 -17.62
N HIS A 448 8.54 -5.48 -18.73
CA HIS A 448 8.88 -6.32 -19.88
C HIS A 448 10.17 -5.86 -20.55
N ASP A 449 10.29 -4.57 -20.85
CA ASP A 449 11.39 -4.06 -21.69
C ASP A 449 12.47 -3.30 -20.89
N LEU A 450 12.25 -3.10 -19.58
CA LEU A 450 13.05 -2.25 -18.70
C LEU A 450 13.21 -0.82 -19.25
N GLN A 451 12.22 -0.34 -19.97
CA GLN A 451 12.15 0.96 -20.62
C GLN A 451 10.73 1.52 -20.53
N LEU A 452 10.60 2.85 -20.50
CA LEU A 452 9.29 3.50 -20.54
C LEU A 452 8.56 3.14 -21.85
N PRO A 453 7.39 2.49 -21.78
CA PRO A 453 6.63 2.12 -22.96
C PRO A 453 5.89 3.33 -23.53
N ASP A 454 5.58 3.28 -24.82
CA ASP A 454 4.69 4.25 -25.47
C ASP A 454 3.23 3.90 -25.15
N VAL A 455 2.76 4.40 -24.00
CA VAL A 455 1.40 4.19 -23.50
C VAL A 455 0.73 5.54 -23.32
N ALA A 456 -0.48 5.69 -23.88
CA ALA A 456 -1.31 6.86 -23.63
C ALA A 456 -1.64 6.94 -22.13
N THR A 457 -1.19 8.00 -21.47
CA THR A 457 -1.38 8.19 -20.04
C THR A 457 -1.32 9.67 -19.67
N ALA A 458 -2.03 10.06 -18.61
CA ALA A 458 -2.03 11.44 -18.08
C ALA A 458 -0.80 11.76 -17.22
N ALA A 459 0.11 10.80 -17.05
CA ALA A 459 1.28 10.95 -16.20
C ALA A 459 2.29 11.97 -16.75
N ARG A 460 2.99 12.65 -15.84
CA ARG A 460 4.21 13.39 -16.13
C ARG A 460 5.39 12.44 -16.03
N ILE A 461 6.08 12.23 -17.14
CA ILE A 461 7.16 11.26 -17.24
C ILE A 461 8.51 11.98 -17.26
N SER A 462 9.44 11.54 -16.42
CA SER A 462 10.83 11.93 -16.42
C SER A 462 11.71 10.70 -16.68
N PRO A 463 12.10 10.45 -17.95
CA PRO A 463 12.94 9.32 -18.30
C PRO A 463 14.33 9.41 -17.66
N ARG A 464 14.91 8.25 -17.36
CA ARG A 464 16.31 8.14 -16.90
C ARG A 464 17.27 8.78 -17.91
N ARG A 465 18.29 9.47 -17.39
CA ARG A 465 19.30 10.13 -18.22
C ARG A 465 20.37 9.13 -18.67
N GLY A 466 20.37 8.81 -19.96
CA GLY A 466 21.52 8.24 -20.67
C GLY A 466 21.99 6.87 -20.18
N VAL A 467 21.29 5.80 -20.58
CA VAL A 467 21.91 4.50 -20.87
C VAL A 467 21.18 3.92 -22.08
N ALA A 468 21.84 3.94 -23.24
CA ALA A 468 21.53 2.95 -24.26
C ALA A 468 21.86 1.58 -23.65
N VAL A 469 20.85 0.73 -23.49
CA VAL A 469 21.06 -0.66 -23.05
C VAL A 469 22.05 -1.28 -24.06
N PRO A 470 23.16 -1.89 -23.62
CA PRO A 470 24.01 -2.66 -24.54
C PRO A 470 23.12 -3.73 -25.18
N GLN A 471 22.96 -3.67 -26.50
CA GLN A 471 22.45 -4.82 -27.22
C GLN A 471 23.52 -5.91 -27.08
N GLU A 472 23.20 -7.00 -26.38
CA GLU A 472 24.01 -8.23 -26.41
C GLU A 472 23.92 -8.91 -27.78
#